data_AF-A0A938P8G4-F1
#
_entry.id   AF-A0A938P8G4-F1
#
_cell.length_a   1.000
_cell.length_b   1.000
_cell.length_c   1.000
_cell.angle_alpha   90.00
_cell.angle_beta   90.00
_cell.angle_gamma   90.00
#
_symmetry.space_group_name_H-M   'P 1'
#
loop_
_entity.id
_entity.type
_entity.pdbx_description
1 polymer ?
#
loop_
_entity_poly.entity_id
_entity_poly.type
_entity_poly.pdbx_seq_one_letter_code
_entity_poly.pdbx_strand_id
1 'polypeptide(L)'
;MANYIYAVKGNEIYVNLFTNNETEFNLSKAKVKLKQETNYPWDGNIKFSVTTTVKNHGYVLKIRYPGWAHNEAIPSNLYSLLENPNEEKRIVILTVNGKVTPLKLDKGYIVINRKWNTNSI
;
A
#
# COMPACT_ATOMS: atom_id res chain seq x y z
N MET A 1 12.55 -6.02 13.01
CA MET A 1 12.15 -5.16 11.87
C MET A 1 11.13 -5.83 10.97
N ALA A 2 11.40 -7.02 10.42
CA ALA A 2 10.52 -7.69 9.45
C ALA A 2 9.05 -7.86 9.89
N ASN A 3 8.82 -8.14 11.17
CA ASN A 3 7.47 -8.40 11.71
C ASN A 3 6.54 -7.18 11.75
N TYR A 4 7.03 -5.97 11.48
CA TYR A 4 6.22 -4.74 11.49
C TYR A 4 5.79 -4.28 10.09
N ILE A 5 6.40 -4.84 9.04
CA ILE A 5 6.16 -4.40 7.66
C ILE A 5 4.77 -4.82 7.20
N TYR A 6 4.35 -6.02 7.58
CA TYR A 6 3.11 -6.62 7.13
C TYR A 6 2.29 -7.20 8.28
N ALA A 7 0.98 -7.26 8.07
CA ALA A 7 0.08 -8.06 8.89
C ALA A 7 -0.94 -8.76 8.01
N VAL A 8 -1.51 -9.87 8.49
CA VAL A 8 -2.53 -10.63 7.77
C VAL A 8 -3.74 -10.84 8.68
N LYS A 9 -4.94 -10.61 8.14
CA LYS A 9 -6.22 -10.92 8.79
C LYS A 9 -7.16 -11.56 7.78
N GLY A 10 -7.39 -12.87 7.90
CA GLY A 10 -8.19 -13.61 6.92
C GLY A 10 -7.58 -13.52 5.52
N ASN A 11 -8.32 -12.95 4.55
CA ASN A 11 -7.86 -12.72 3.17
C ASN A 11 -7.46 -11.24 2.92
N GLU A 12 -7.07 -10.52 3.97
CA GLU A 12 -6.57 -9.15 3.91
C GLU A 12 -5.08 -9.12 4.27
N ILE A 13 -4.27 -8.55 3.38
CA ILE A 13 -2.85 -8.26 3.63
C ILE A 13 -2.72 -6.77 3.91
N TYR A 14 -2.13 -6.42 5.04
CA TYR A 14 -1.83 -5.06 5.46
C TYR A 14 -0.35 -4.78 5.17
N VAL A 15 -0.08 -3.67 4.49
CA VAL A 15 1.27 -3.12 4.28
C VAL A 15 1.38 -1.89 5.17
N ASN A 16 2.17 -2.00 6.24
CA ASN A 16 2.31 -0.96 7.27
C ASN A 16 3.55 -0.10 7.07
N LEU A 17 4.62 -0.66 6.52
CA LEU A 17 5.89 0.02 6.28
C LEU A 17 6.35 -0.19 4.83
N PHE A 18 7.05 0.81 4.31
CA PHE A 18 7.60 0.82 2.95
C PHE A 18 9.09 0.61 3.00
N THR A 19 9.55 -0.50 2.44
CA THR A 19 10.96 -0.86 2.37
C THR A 19 11.18 -1.87 1.26
N ASN A 20 12.35 -1.85 0.61
CA ASN A 20 12.69 -2.80 -0.43
C ASN A 20 12.80 -4.21 0.18
N ASN A 21 11.85 -5.08 -0.14
CA ASN A 21 11.77 -6.42 0.43
C ASN A 21 10.90 -7.35 -0.42
N GLU A 22 10.92 -8.63 -0.06
CA GLU A 22 10.04 -9.64 -0.63
C GLU A 22 9.55 -10.58 0.48
N THR A 23 8.27 -10.96 0.43
CA THR A 23 7.67 -11.86 1.42
C THR A 23 6.60 -12.76 0.79
N GLU A 24 6.25 -13.85 1.48
CA GLU A 24 5.21 -14.79 1.07
C GLU A 24 4.14 -14.92 2.18
N PHE A 25 2.87 -14.91 1.77
CA PHE A 25 1.71 -15.09 2.63
C PHE A 25 0.96 -16.36 2.23
N ASN A 26 0.56 -17.15 3.22
CA ASN A 26 -0.38 -18.26 3.02
C ASN A 26 -1.80 -17.74 3.26
N LEU A 27 -2.51 -17.40 2.18
CA LEU A 27 -3.93 -17.07 2.22
C LEU A 27 -4.78 -18.34 2.04
N SER A 28 -6.08 -18.23 2.33
CA SER A 28 -7.03 -19.35 2.39
C SER A 28 -6.92 -20.37 1.26
N LYS A 29 -6.72 -19.93 0.01
CA LYS A 29 -6.65 -20.81 -1.17
C LYS A 29 -5.39 -20.59 -2.01
N ALA A 30 -4.48 -19.71 -1.59
CA ALA A 30 -3.34 -19.32 -2.42
C ALA A 30 -2.14 -18.89 -1.57
N LYS A 31 -0.96 -19.33 -1.98
CA LYS A 31 0.29 -18.65 -1.62
C LYS A 31 0.45 -17.39 -2.47
N VAL A 32 0.68 -16.27 -1.80
CA VAL A 32 0.85 -14.95 -2.42
C VAL A 32 2.22 -14.41 -2.03
N LYS A 33 3.09 -14.23 -3.03
CA LYS A 33 4.37 -13.54 -2.89
C LYS A 33 4.17 -12.07 -3.26
N LEU A 34 4.63 -11.18 -2.38
CA LEU A 34 4.56 -9.74 -2.55
C LEU A 34 5.98 -9.17 -2.51
N LYS A 35 6.38 -8.50 -3.59
CA LYS A 35 7.65 -7.77 -3.67
C LYS A 35 7.39 -6.27 -3.59
N GLN A 36 8.14 -5.58 -2.75
CA GLN A 36 8.19 -4.11 -2.69
C GLN A 36 9.50 -3.62 -3.30
N GLU A 37 9.41 -2.69 -4.24
CA GLU A 37 10.55 -1.99 -4.82
C GLU A 37 10.36 -0.49 -4.58
N THR A 38 11.25 0.12 -3.80
CA THR A 38 11.16 1.54 -3.43
C THR A 38 12.49 2.08 -2.94
N ASN A 39 12.70 3.40 -3.10
CA ASN A 39 13.78 4.16 -2.48
C ASN A 39 13.32 4.91 -1.22
N TYR A 40 12.15 4.56 -0.68
CA TYR A 40 11.66 5.08 0.60
C TYR A 40 12.74 4.90 1.70
N PRO A 41 12.99 5.91 2.55
CA PRO A 41 12.22 7.14 2.76
C PRO A 41 12.58 8.33 1.88
N TRP A 42 13.53 8.20 0.94
CA TRP A 42 14.03 9.31 0.12
C TRP A 42 13.10 9.69 -1.02
N ASP A 43 12.32 8.72 -1.51
CA ASP A 43 11.37 8.89 -2.61
C ASP A 43 10.04 8.18 -2.27
N GLY A 44 8.94 8.80 -2.68
CA GLY A 44 7.58 8.34 -2.41
C GLY A 44 7.07 7.25 -3.36
N ASN A 45 7.82 6.91 -4.42
CA ASN A 45 7.38 5.89 -5.36
C ASN A 45 7.60 4.49 -4.78
N ILE A 46 6.52 3.71 -4.75
CA ILE A 46 6.53 2.34 -4.25
C ILE A 46 5.87 1.46 -5.29
N LYS A 47 6.61 0.48 -5.79
CA LYS A 47 6.10 -0.53 -6.72
C LYS A 47 5.87 -1.83 -5.96
N PHE A 48 4.65 -2.35 -6.06
CA PHE A 48 4.31 -3.67 -5.57
C PHE A 48 4.26 -4.63 -6.74
N SER A 49 4.83 -5.82 -6.61
CA SER A 49 4.65 -6.90 -7.59
C SER A 49 4.05 -8.11 -6.89
N VAL A 50 3.00 -8.65 -7.49
CA VAL A 50 2.20 -9.73 -6.94
C VAL A 50 2.36 -11.00 -7.76
N THR A 51 2.79 -12.06 -7.09
CA THR A 51 2.84 -13.42 -7.64
C THR A 51 1.94 -14.31 -6.81
N THR A 52 0.98 -14.98 -7.43
CA THR A 52 0.02 -15.86 -6.74
C THR A 52 0.04 -17.25 -7.37
N THR A 53 -0.09 -18.28 -6.54
CA THR A 53 -0.19 -19.68 -7.00
C THR A 53 -1.53 -20.00 -7.64
N VAL A 54 -2.58 -19.23 -7.32
CA VAL A 54 -3.92 -19.39 -7.90
C VAL A 54 -4.30 -18.15 -8.68
N LYS A 55 -4.61 -18.33 -9.96
CA LYS A 55 -5.11 -17.26 -10.84
C LYS A 55 -6.52 -16.83 -10.42
N ASN A 56 -6.84 -15.56 -10.67
CA ASN A 56 -8.16 -14.98 -10.38
C ASN A 56 -8.60 -15.14 -8.91
N HIS A 57 -7.65 -15.22 -7.97
CA HIS A 57 -7.95 -15.33 -6.54
C HIS A 57 -8.23 -13.94 -5.94
N GLY A 58 -9.34 -13.82 -5.22
CA GLY A 58 -9.78 -12.58 -4.59
C GLY A 58 -9.20 -12.39 -3.19
N TYR A 59 -8.46 -11.30 -2.99
CA TYR A 59 -7.98 -10.88 -1.68
C TYR A 59 -7.75 -9.36 -1.68
N VAL A 60 -7.65 -8.80 -0.48
CA VAL A 60 -7.54 -7.36 -0.28
C VAL A 60 -6.11 -6.99 0.07
N LEU A 61 -5.54 -6.03 -0.66
CA LEU A 61 -4.34 -5.32 -0.20
C LEU A 61 -4.77 -4.01 0.47
N LYS A 62 -4.34 -3.83 1.72
CA LYS A 62 -4.53 -2.60 2.50
C LYS A 62 -3.17 -1.94 2.66
N ILE A 63 -2.94 -0.88 1.90
CA ILE A 63 -1.66 -0.16 1.90
C ILE A 63 -1.80 1.06 2.80
N ARG A 64 -0.94 1.21 3.82
CA ARG A 64 -1.01 2.36 4.72
C ARG A 64 -1.01 3.66 3.92
N TYR A 65 -1.90 4.58 4.25
CA TYR A 65 -1.95 5.93 3.70
C TYR A 65 -1.41 6.90 4.76
N PRO A 66 -0.12 7.27 4.71
CA PRO A 66 0.49 8.05 5.77
C PRO A 66 -0.12 9.45 5.86
N GLY A 67 -0.42 9.92 7.06
CA GLY A 67 -0.98 11.26 7.32
C GLY A 67 -0.29 12.37 6.52
N TRP A 68 1.04 12.39 6.55
CA TRP A 68 1.86 13.42 5.92
C TRP A 68 1.71 13.47 4.39
N ALA A 69 1.24 12.38 3.76
CA ALA A 69 0.98 12.30 2.33
C ALA A 69 -0.32 13.03 1.93
N HIS A 70 -1.18 13.35 2.90
CA HIS A 70 -2.44 14.08 2.72
C HIS A 70 -2.62 15.24 3.71
N ASN A 71 -1.51 15.89 4.06
CA ASN A 71 -1.45 17.08 4.91
C ASN A 71 -1.90 16.88 6.38
N GLU A 72 -1.83 15.66 6.90
CA GLU A 72 -2.11 15.35 8.31
C GLU A 72 -0.82 15.01 9.06
N ALA A 73 -0.35 15.89 9.97
CA ALA A 73 0.89 15.67 10.71
C ALA A 73 0.80 14.44 11.64
N ILE A 74 -0.29 14.38 12.42
CA ILE A 74 -0.63 13.32 13.36
C ILE A 74 -2.17 13.23 13.47
N PRO A 75 -2.73 12.11 13.96
CA PRO A 75 -4.18 11.96 14.12
C PRO A 75 -4.70 12.69 15.38
N SER A 76 -4.37 13.97 15.51
CA SER A 76 -4.87 14.88 16.53
C SER A 76 -4.69 16.34 16.09
N ASN A 77 -5.15 17.27 16.91
CA ASN A 77 -4.98 18.72 16.70
C ASN A 77 -3.72 19.30 17.36
N LEU A 78 -2.81 18.47 17.89
CA LEU A 78 -1.61 18.97 18.58
C LEU A 78 -0.58 19.58 17.60
N TYR A 79 -0.54 19.12 16.35
CA TYR A 79 0.32 19.68 15.30
C TYR A 79 -0.42 19.86 13.98
N SER A 80 -0.08 20.93 13.27
CA SER A 80 -0.55 21.23 11.92
C SER A 80 0.63 21.51 11.00
N LEU A 81 0.53 21.10 9.73
CA LEU A 81 1.47 21.51 8.71
C LEU A 81 1.12 22.94 8.29
N LEU A 82 2.11 23.83 8.27
CA LEU A 82 1.92 25.18 7.74
C LEU A 82 1.80 25.06 6.21
N GLU A 83 0.66 25.46 5.67
CA GLU A 83 0.46 25.47 4.22
C GLU A 83 1.37 26.54 3.59
N ASN A 84 2.26 26.11 2.70
CA ASN A 84 2.98 27.02 1.83
C ASN A 84 2.17 27.15 0.53
N PRO A 85 1.65 28.34 0.18
CA PRO A 85 0.84 28.53 -1.02
C PRO A 85 1.61 28.24 -2.33
N ASN A 86 2.95 28.17 -2.27
CA ASN A 86 3.81 27.81 -3.40
C ASN A 86 4.19 26.31 -3.41
N GLU A 87 3.79 25.52 -2.42
CA GLU A 87 4.07 24.08 -2.39
C GLU A 87 3.00 23.32 -3.18
N GLU A 88 3.44 22.45 -4.09
CA GLU A 88 2.53 21.60 -4.84
C GLU A 88 1.73 20.72 -3.89
N LYS A 89 0.43 20.57 -4.18
CA LYS A 89 -0.43 19.71 -3.39
C LYS A 89 0.10 18.28 -3.46
N ARG A 90 0.33 17.67 -2.30
CA ARG A 90 0.72 16.26 -2.21
C ARG A 90 -0.43 15.41 -2.70
N ILE A 91 -0.26 14.81 -3.88
CA ILE A 91 -1.25 13.94 -4.49
C ILE A 91 -0.66 12.53 -4.54
N VAL A 92 -1.36 11.59 -3.92
CA VAL A 92 -1.05 10.17 -4.06
C VAL A 92 -1.82 9.61 -5.25
N ILE A 93 -1.09 9.02 -6.19
CA ILE A 93 -1.64 8.37 -7.37
C ILE A 93 -1.47 6.86 -7.21
N LEU A 94 -2.58 6.13 -7.27
CA LEU A 94 -2.57 4.68 -7.35
C LEU A 94 -2.73 4.26 -8.81
N THR A 95 -1.80 3.43 -9.29
CA THR A 95 -1.99 2.68 -10.53
C THR A 95 -2.04 1.19 -10.22
N VAL A 96 -2.87 0.45 -10.96
CA VAL A 96 -2.88 -1.00 -10.91
C VAL A 96 -2.85 -1.51 -12.35
N ASN A 97 -1.82 -2.29 -12.68
CA ASN A 97 -1.45 -2.71 -14.03
C ASN A 97 -1.38 -1.52 -14.99
N GLY A 98 -0.75 -0.42 -14.56
CA GLY A 98 -0.57 0.81 -15.33
C GLY A 98 -1.83 1.68 -15.49
N LYS A 99 -2.98 1.27 -14.93
CA LYS A 99 -4.23 2.06 -14.99
C LYS A 99 -4.44 2.84 -13.70
N VAL A 100 -4.64 4.15 -13.83
CA VAL A 100 -5.03 5.01 -12.70
C VAL A 100 -6.31 4.46 -12.07
N THR A 101 -6.26 4.21 -10.77
CA THR A 101 -7.34 3.60 -10.00
C THR A 101 -7.75 4.56 -8.88
N PRO A 102 -9.05 4.87 -8.72
CA PRO A 102 -9.52 5.72 -7.64
C PRO A 102 -9.11 5.17 -6.26
N LEU A 103 -8.65 6.07 -5.39
CA LEU A 103 -8.32 5.72 -4.02
C LEU A 103 -9.60 5.40 -3.23
N LYS A 104 -9.65 4.21 -2.64
CA LYS A 104 -10.66 3.85 -1.63
C LYS A 104 -9.96 3.79 -0.28
N LEU A 105 -10.42 4.58 0.68
CA LEU A 105 -9.80 4.69 2.00
C LEU A 105 -10.66 4.00 3.06
N ASP A 106 -10.02 3.22 3.93
CA ASP A 106 -10.61 2.65 5.14
C ASP A 106 -9.58 2.70 6.27
N LYS A 107 -9.89 3.43 7.35
CA LYS A 107 -9.08 3.49 8.59
C LYS A 107 -7.59 3.73 8.38
N GLY A 108 -7.24 4.68 7.50
CA GLY A 108 -5.84 5.02 7.20
C GLY A 108 -5.14 4.08 6.22
N TYR A 109 -5.88 3.28 5.46
CA TYR A 109 -5.37 2.41 4.40
C TYR A 109 -6.05 2.68 3.06
N ILE A 110 -5.27 2.66 1.98
CA ILE A 110 -5.74 2.49 0.61
C ILE A 110 -6.14 1.02 0.43
N VAL A 111 -7.40 0.79 0.04
CA VAL A 111 -8.00 -0.53 -0.08
C VAL A 111 -8.10 -0.96 -1.54
N ILE A 112 -7.35 -2.00 -1.89
CA ILE A 112 -7.38 -2.62 -3.22
C ILE A 112 -8.02 -4.00 -3.08
N ASN A 113 -9.34 -4.05 -3.24
CA ASN A 113 -10.12 -5.30 -3.23
C ASN A 113 -10.40 -5.74 -4.66
N ARG A 114 -9.69 -6.78 -5.12
CA ARG A 114 -9.84 -7.33 -6.47
C ARG A 114 -9.41 -8.78 -6.55
N LYS A 115 -9.62 -9.38 -7.72
CA LYS A 115 -9.00 -10.64 -8.10
C LYS A 115 -7.63 -10.39 -8.71
N TRP A 116 -6.64 -11.14 -8.24
CA TRP A 116 -5.24 -10.99 -8.62
C TRP A 116 -4.79 -12.13 -9.52
N ASN A 117 -3.89 -11.79 -10.45
CA ASN A 117 -3.16 -12.73 -11.28
C ASN A 117 -1.68 -12.56 -11.03
N THR A 118 -0.89 -13.59 -11.34
CA THR A 118 0.56 -13.49 -11.35
C THR A 118 1.01 -12.34 -12.26
N ASN A 119 2.03 -11.60 -11.82
CA ASN A 119 2.58 -10.41 -12.48
C ASN A 119 1.65 -9.19 -12.44
N SER A 120 0.73 -9.12 -11.48
CA SER A 120 0.02 -7.85 -11.24
C SER A 120 0.99 -6.87 -10.58
N ILE A 121 0.97 -5.61 -11.05
CA ILE A 121 1.83 -4.50 -10.59
C ILE A 121 0.94 -3.36 -10.11
#